data_AF-I7GKR6-F1
#
_entry.id   AF-I7GKR6-F1
#
_cell.length_a   1.000
_cell.length_b   1.000
_cell.length_c   1.000
_cell.angle_alpha   90.00
_cell.angle_beta   90.00
_cell.angle_gamma   90.00
#
_symmetry.space_group_name_H-M   'P 1'
#
loop_
_entity.id
_entity.type
_entity.pdbx_description
1 polymer ?
#
loop_
_entity_poly.entity_id
_entity_poly.type
_entity_poly.pdbx_seq_one_letter_code
_entity_poly.pdbx_strand_id
1 'polypeptide(L)'
;MATNESVSIFSSASLAVEYVDSLLPENPLQEPFKNAWNYMLNNYTKFQIATWGSLIVHEALYFSFCLPGFLFQFIPYMKKYKIQKDKPETWENQWKCFKVLLFNHFCIQLPLICGTYYFTEYFNIPYDWERMPRWYFLLARCFGCAVIEDTSALFYA
;
A
#
# COMPACT_ATOMS: atom_id res chain seq x y z
N MET A 1 7.54 5.36 34.41
CA MET A 1 6.78 6.61 34.55
C MET A 1 6.54 7.33 33.22
N ALA A 2 7.30 7.07 32.14
CA ALA A 2 7.01 7.59 30.80
C ALA A 2 6.06 6.70 29.96
N THR A 3 6.01 5.40 30.25
CA THR A 3 5.19 4.41 29.50
C THR A 3 3.69 4.51 29.78
N ASN A 4 3.31 4.92 30.98
CA ASN A 4 1.92 5.15 31.39
C ASN A 4 1.35 6.42 30.76
N GLU A 5 2.16 7.46 30.57
CA GLU A 5 1.72 8.70 29.92
C GLU A 5 1.53 8.52 28.42
N SER A 6 2.45 7.84 27.73
CA SER A 6 2.29 7.55 26.30
C SER A 6 1.06 6.68 26.03
N VAL A 7 0.82 5.63 26.84
CA VAL A 7 -0.37 4.78 26.74
C VAL A 7 -1.65 5.57 27.01
N SER A 8 -1.66 6.48 27.98
CA SER A 8 -2.80 7.37 28.25
C SER A 8 -3.09 8.31 27.07
N ILE A 9 -2.05 8.88 26.46
CA ILE A 9 -2.19 9.77 25.30
C ILE A 9 -2.71 8.99 24.09
N PHE A 10 -2.18 7.79 23.82
CA PHE A 10 -2.66 6.94 22.73
C PHE A 10 -4.13 6.53 22.93
N SER A 11 -4.53 6.18 24.16
CA SER A 11 -5.92 5.85 24.47
C SER A 11 -6.86 7.04 24.35
N SER A 12 -6.38 8.24 24.69
CA SER A 12 -7.17 9.47 24.55
C SER A 12 -7.32 9.85 23.08
N ALA A 13 -6.26 9.68 22.29
CA ALA A 13 -6.25 9.92 20.86
C ALA A 13 -7.15 8.92 20.11
N SER A 14 -7.11 7.63 20.47
CA SER A 14 -8.00 6.63 19.86
C SER A 14 -9.47 6.94 20.13
N LEU A 15 -9.80 7.34 21.36
CA LEU A 15 -11.17 7.67 21.75
C LEU A 15 -11.67 8.96 21.09
N ALA A 16 -10.80 9.97 20.94
CA ALA A 16 -11.11 11.17 20.17
C ALA A 16 -11.34 10.86 18.69
N VAL A 17 -10.56 9.95 18.10
CA VAL A 17 -10.75 9.50 16.71
C VAL A 17 -12.06 8.74 16.54
N GLU A 18 -12.41 7.85 17.48
CA GLU A 18 -13.71 7.15 17.47
C GLU A 18 -14.88 8.13 17.60
N TYR A 19 -14.76 9.13 18.46
CA TYR A 19 -15.79 10.16 18.63
C TYR A 19 -15.97 11.03 17.38
N VAL A 20 -14.88 11.51 16.78
CA VAL A 20 -14.95 12.30 15.54
C VAL A 20 -15.53 11.48 14.40
N ASP A 21 -15.21 10.20 14.33
CA ASP A 21 -15.75 9.30 13.31
C ASP A 21 -17.25 9.04 13.47
N SER A 22 -17.75 8.99 14.71
CA SER A 22 -19.20 8.89 14.98
C SER A 22 -20.00 10.11 14.49
N LEU A 23 -19.32 11.25 14.28
CA LEU A 23 -19.91 12.48 13.77
C LEU A 23 -19.81 12.61 12.25
N LEU A 24 -19.03 11.75 11.58
CA LEU A 24 -18.91 11.78 10.13
C LEU A 24 -20.11 11.07 9.49
N PRO A 25 -20.68 11.62 8.40
CA PRO A 25 -21.76 10.96 7.68
C PRO A 25 -21.28 9.63 7.09
N GLU A 26 -22.19 8.64 7.04
CA GLU A 26 -21.91 7.35 6.41
C GLU A 26 -21.45 7.55 4.97
N ASN A 27 -20.33 6.93 4.61
CA ASN A 27 -19.79 7.05 3.26
C ASN A 27 -20.66 6.23 2.30
N PRO A 28 -21.30 6.83 1.28
CA PRO A 28 -22.17 6.10 0.35
C PRO A 28 -21.44 5.01 -0.44
N LEU A 29 -20.10 5.02 -0.46
CA LEU A 29 -19.28 3.97 -1.07
C LEU A 29 -19.00 2.80 -0.13
N GLN A 30 -19.20 2.94 1.18
CA GLN A 30 -18.89 1.90 2.16
C GLN A 30 -19.75 0.65 1.97
N GLU A 31 -21.05 0.83 1.75
CA GLU A 31 -22.01 -0.25 1.49
C GLU A 31 -21.68 -1.09 0.24
N PRO A 32 -21.46 -0.50 -0.96
CA PRO A 32 -21.09 -1.30 -2.12
C PRO A 32 -19.74 -2.01 -1.94
N PHE A 33 -18.75 -1.39 -1.26
CA PHE A 33 -17.49 -2.06 -0.94
C PHE A 33 -17.67 -3.23 0.04
N LYS A 34 -18.46 -3.05 1.10
CA LYS A 34 -18.80 -4.11 2.07
C LYS A 34 -19.47 -5.29 1.37
N ASN A 35 -20.42 -5.01 0.47
CA ASN A 35 -21.11 -6.03 -0.30
C ASN A 35 -20.16 -6.77 -1.26
N ALA A 36 -19.27 -6.06 -1.95
CA ALA A 36 -18.25 -6.66 -2.80
C ALA A 36 -17.26 -7.52 -2.00
N TRP A 37 -16.83 -7.07 -0.82
CA TRP A 37 -15.94 -7.81 0.08
C TRP A 37 -16.59 -9.10 0.58
N ASN A 38 -17.84 -9.03 1.05
CA ASN A 38 -18.59 -10.19 1.48
C ASN A 38 -18.83 -11.18 0.34
N TYR A 39 -19.12 -10.69 -0.87
CA TYR A 39 -19.22 -11.54 -2.05
C TYR A 39 -17.92 -12.29 -2.33
N MET A 40 -16.78 -11.61 -2.20
CA MET A 40 -15.47 -12.21 -2.40
C MET A 40 -15.16 -13.27 -1.32
N LEU A 41 -15.42 -12.97 -0.04
CA LEU A 41 -15.23 -13.91 1.07
C LEU A 41 -16.08 -15.19 0.92
N ASN A 42 -17.28 -15.08 0.35
CA ASN A 42 -18.18 -16.22 0.17
C ASN A 42 -17.83 -17.09 -1.04
N ASN A 43 -17.16 -16.53 -2.07
CA ASN A 43 -16.87 -17.24 -3.32
C ASN A 43 -15.42 -17.74 -3.43
N TYR A 44 -14.48 -17.17 -2.69
CA TYR A 44 -13.06 -17.49 -2.78
C TYR A 44 -12.49 -18.00 -1.46
N THR A 45 -11.46 -18.83 -1.56
CA THR A 45 -10.73 -19.29 -0.37
C THR A 45 -9.91 -18.16 0.25
N LYS A 46 -9.68 -18.22 1.58
CA LYS A 46 -8.82 -17.26 2.28
C LYS A 46 -7.44 -17.14 1.63
N PHE A 47 -6.86 -18.25 1.19
CA PHE A 47 -5.58 -18.27 0.48
C PHE A 47 -5.63 -17.47 -0.83
N GLN A 48 -6.69 -17.63 -1.64
CA GLN A 48 -6.82 -16.90 -2.89
C GLN A 48 -6.99 -15.40 -2.66
N ILE A 49 -7.79 -15.02 -1.67
CA ILE A 49 -8.02 -13.60 -1.32
C ILE A 49 -6.73 -12.99 -0.78
N ALA A 50 -6.07 -13.66 0.16
CA ALA A 50 -4.85 -13.17 0.78
C ALA A 50 -3.68 -13.11 -0.20
N THR A 51 -3.59 -14.05 -1.14
CA THR A 51 -2.48 -14.11 -2.11
C THR A 51 -2.77 -13.26 -3.34
N TRP A 52 -3.81 -13.61 -4.10
CA TRP A 52 -4.12 -12.94 -5.37
C TRP A 52 -4.78 -11.58 -5.16
N GLY A 53 -5.66 -11.46 -4.17
CA GLY A 53 -6.26 -10.16 -3.83
C GLY A 53 -5.20 -9.14 -3.42
N SER A 54 -4.29 -9.53 -2.51
CA SER A 54 -3.18 -8.66 -2.09
C SER A 54 -2.23 -8.34 -3.24
N LEU A 55 -1.91 -9.31 -4.11
CA LEU A 55 -1.06 -9.08 -5.27
C LEU A 55 -1.66 -8.03 -6.22
N ILE A 56 -2.93 -8.20 -6.58
CA ILE A 56 -3.62 -7.30 -7.51
C ILE A 56 -3.69 -5.88 -6.94
N VAL A 57 -4.06 -5.74 -5.66
CA VAL A 57 -4.13 -4.44 -4.99
C VAL A 57 -2.74 -3.80 -4.92
N HIS A 58 -1.73 -4.58 -4.55
CA HIS A 58 -0.34 -4.12 -4.48
C HIS A 58 0.16 -3.63 -5.83
N GLU A 59 0.04 -4.45 -6.89
CA GLU A 59 0.46 -4.09 -8.23
C GLU A 59 -0.30 -2.87 -8.76
N ALA A 60 -1.62 -2.83 -8.59
CA ALA A 60 -2.43 -1.70 -9.04
C ALA A 60 -2.00 -0.39 -8.37
N LEU A 61 -1.80 -0.39 -7.05
CA LEU A 61 -1.33 0.79 -6.32
C LEU A 61 0.09 1.18 -6.75
N TYR A 62 1.00 0.21 -6.82
CA TYR A 62 2.39 0.44 -7.21
C TYR A 62 2.50 1.05 -8.61
N PHE A 63 1.80 0.46 -9.59
CA PHE A 63 1.75 1.01 -10.94
C PHE A 63 1.08 2.39 -10.95
N SER A 64 0.01 2.61 -10.19
CA SER A 64 -0.66 3.92 -10.15
C SER A 64 0.24 5.04 -9.62
N PHE A 65 1.10 4.76 -8.64
CA PHE A 65 2.05 5.74 -8.10
C PHE A 65 3.27 5.94 -9.00
N CYS A 66 3.73 4.89 -9.70
CA CYS A 66 4.87 4.96 -10.62
C CYS A 66 4.52 5.64 -11.95
N LEU A 67 3.27 5.51 -12.42
CA LEU A 67 2.82 5.98 -13.73
C LEU A 67 2.97 7.51 -13.93
N PRO A 68 2.60 8.39 -12.96
CA PRO A 68 2.88 9.82 -13.07
C PRO A 68 4.37 10.15 -13.22
N GLY A 69 5.24 9.48 -12.45
CA GLY A 69 6.68 9.65 -12.51
C GLY A 69 7.26 9.27 -13.87
N PHE A 70 6.79 8.15 -14.43
CA PHE A 70 7.13 7.71 -15.78
C PHE A 70 6.66 8.71 -16.85
N LEU A 71 5.41 9.19 -16.78
CA LEU A 71 4.88 10.17 -17.73
C LEU A 71 5.65 11.50 -17.70
N PHE A 72 6.05 11.98 -16.52
CA PHE A 72 6.81 13.22 -16.39
C PHE A 72 8.19 13.18 -17.06
N GLN A 73 8.76 12.00 -17.29
CA GLN A 73 10.04 11.86 -18.00
C GLN A 73 9.91 12.18 -19.51
N PHE A 74 8.72 11.97 -20.09
CA PHE A 74 8.44 12.27 -21.50
C PHE A 74 8.03 13.72 -21.73
N ILE A 75 7.59 14.44 -20.69
CA ILE A 75 7.20 15.87 -20.81
C ILE A 75 8.47 16.74 -20.75
N PRO A 76 8.85 17.45 -21.83
CA PRO A 76 10.09 18.23 -21.87
C PRO A 76 10.14 19.36 -20.83
N TYR A 77 8.99 19.94 -20.45
CA TYR A 77 8.89 20.98 -19.43
C TYR A 77 9.26 20.48 -18.02
N MET A 78 8.99 19.21 -17.72
CA MET A 78 9.23 18.62 -16.39
C MET A 78 10.69 18.21 -16.18
N LYS A 79 11.48 18.08 -17.25
CA LYS A 79 12.90 17.74 -17.20
C LYS A 79 13.74 18.74 -16.40
N LYS A 80 13.28 19.99 -16.23
CA LYS A 80 13.97 21.01 -15.43
C LYS A 80 13.98 20.73 -13.92
N TYR A 81 13.01 19.95 -13.43
CA TYR A 81 12.86 19.59 -12.00
C TYR A 81 13.62 18.30 -11.63
N LYS A 82 14.38 17.72 -12.56
CA LYS A 82 15.17 16.53 -12.28
C LYS A 82 16.34 16.83 -11.35
N ILE A 83 16.46 16.03 -10.30
CA ILE A 83 17.56 16.08 -9.32
C ILE A 83 18.86 15.55 -9.96
N GLN A 84 18.78 14.48 -10.77
CA GLN A 84 19.93 13.94 -11.50
C GLN A 84 19.86 14.33 -12.99
N LYS A 85 20.57 15.39 -13.38
CA LYS A 85 20.59 15.90 -14.77
C LYS A 85 21.59 15.15 -15.67
N ASP A 86 22.60 14.52 -15.07
CA ASP A 86 23.73 13.89 -15.78
C ASP A 86 23.46 12.46 -16.28
N LYS A 87 22.32 11.85 -15.94
CA LYS A 87 21.91 10.53 -16.45
C LYS A 87 20.78 10.67 -17.47
N PRO A 88 21.06 10.61 -18.79
CA PRO A 88 20.01 10.62 -19.80
C PRO A 88 19.20 9.33 -19.70
N GLU A 89 17.89 9.49 -19.61
CA GLU A 89 16.96 8.37 -19.57
C GLU A 89 16.69 7.88 -20.99
N THR A 90 17.51 6.93 -21.43
CA THR A 90 17.29 6.24 -22.70
C THR A 90 16.19 5.19 -22.52
N TRP A 91 15.41 4.97 -23.58
CA TRP A 91 14.35 3.94 -23.61
C TRP A 91 14.89 2.55 -23.24
N GLU A 92 16.10 2.22 -23.67
CA GLU A 92 16.76 0.95 -23.36
C GLU A 92 17.04 0.78 -21.86
N ASN A 93 17.48 1.84 -21.19
CA ASN A 93 17.75 1.80 -19.75
C ASN A 93 16.45 1.68 -18.94
N GLN A 94 15.39 2.38 -19.36
CA GLN A 94 14.07 2.25 -18.73
C GLN A 94 13.49 0.85 -18.92
N TRP A 95 13.63 0.26 -20.10
CA TRP A 95 13.18 -1.10 -20.37
C TRP A 95 13.97 -2.15 -19.57
N LYS A 96 15.28 -1.94 -19.41
CA LYS A 96 16.11 -2.78 -18.54
C LYS A 96 15.68 -2.67 -17.08
N CYS A 97 15.43 -1.45 -16.60
CA CYS A 97 14.91 -1.21 -15.25
C CYS A 97 13.54 -1.88 -15.05
N PHE A 98 12.62 -1.70 -15.98
CA PHE A 98 11.29 -2.30 -15.96
C PHE A 98 11.35 -3.84 -15.87
N LYS A 99 12.24 -4.49 -16.63
CA LYS A 99 12.44 -5.94 -16.52
C LYS A 99 12.93 -6.39 -15.15
N VAL A 100 13.88 -5.66 -14.56
CA VAL A 100 14.40 -5.97 -13.22
C VAL A 100 13.33 -5.75 -12.16
N LEU A 101 12.56 -4.68 -12.27
CA LEU A 101 11.43 -4.38 -11.40
C LEU A 101 10.38 -5.49 -11.44
N LEU A 102 10.02 -5.92 -12.65
CA LEU A 102 9.05 -6.99 -12.87
C LEU A 102 9.57 -8.32 -12.30
N PHE A 103 10.85 -8.64 -12.51
CA PHE A 103 11.48 -9.81 -11.89
C PHE A 103 11.45 -9.75 -10.37
N ASN A 104 11.73 -8.59 -9.76
CA ASN A 104 11.69 -8.44 -8.30
C ASN A 104 10.26 -8.64 -7.76
N HIS A 105 9.25 -8.03 -8.39
CA HIS A 105 7.85 -8.21 -8.01
C HIS A 105 7.42 -9.68 -8.09
N PHE A 106 7.71 -10.37 -9.20
CA PHE A 106 7.30 -11.76 -9.35
C PHE A 106 8.13 -12.76 -8.53
N CYS A 107 9.43 -12.53 -8.33
CA CYS A 107 10.30 -13.53 -7.68
C CYS A 107 10.53 -13.29 -6.20
N ILE A 108 10.41 -12.05 -5.70
CA ILE A 108 10.63 -11.70 -4.30
C ILE A 108 9.31 -11.35 -3.62
N GLN A 109 8.48 -10.53 -4.27
CA GLN A 109 7.25 -10.02 -3.65
C GLN A 109 6.15 -11.08 -3.58
N LEU A 110 5.99 -11.92 -4.60
CA LEU A 110 5.03 -13.02 -4.57
C LEU A 110 5.29 -14.00 -3.41
N PRO A 111 6.50 -14.55 -3.22
CA PRO A 111 6.78 -15.41 -2.05
C PRO A 111 6.52 -14.72 -0.72
N LEU A 112 6.79 -13.41 -0.61
CA LEU A 112 6.53 -12.63 0.58
C LEU A 112 5.02 -12.50 0.88
N ILE A 113 4.21 -12.26 -0.16
CA ILE A 113 2.75 -12.22 -0.05
C ILE A 113 2.20 -13.60 0.36
N CYS A 114 2.70 -14.68 -0.24
CA CYS A 114 2.36 -16.04 0.18
C CYS A 114 2.74 -16.28 1.66
N GLY A 115 3.91 -15.82 2.09
CA GLY A 115 4.35 -15.88 3.48
C GLY A 115 3.43 -15.11 4.42
N THR A 116 2.88 -13.98 3.97
CA THR A 116 1.93 -13.16 4.74
C THR A 116 0.64 -13.94 5.03
N TYR A 117 0.15 -14.76 4.09
CA TYR A 117 -0.98 -15.65 4.37
C TYR A 117 -0.68 -16.63 5.52
N TYR A 118 0.46 -17.32 5.46
CA TYR A 118 0.84 -18.25 6.54
C TYR A 118 0.99 -17.55 7.89
N PHE A 119 1.51 -16.32 7.89
CA PHE A 119 1.57 -15.49 9.08
C PHE A 119 0.16 -15.21 9.64
N THR A 120 -0.77 -14.75 8.80
CA THR A 120 -2.14 -14.45 9.24
C THR A 120 -2.89 -15.67 9.76
N GLU A 121 -2.70 -16.85 9.15
CA GLU A 121 -3.31 -18.10 9.63
C GLU A 121 -2.68 -18.55 10.95
N TYR A 122 -1.36 -18.42 11.12
CA TYR A 122 -0.68 -18.73 12.39
C TYR A 122 -1.23 -17.89 13.56
N PHE A 123 -1.47 -16.60 13.32
CA PHE A 123 -2.04 -15.69 14.33
C PHE A 123 -3.57 -15.67 14.37
N ASN A 124 -4.25 -16.53 13.58
CA ASN A 124 -5.71 -16.58 13.46
C ASN A 124 -6.35 -15.19 13.20
N ILE A 125 -5.71 -14.40 12.34
CA ILE A 125 -6.19 -13.06 12.01
C ILE A 125 -7.44 -13.20 11.12
N PRO A 126 -8.60 -12.67 11.56
CA PRO A 126 -9.86 -12.72 10.83
C PRO A 126 -9.85 -11.78 9.62
N TYR A 127 -10.55 -12.17 8.56
CA TYR A 127 -10.68 -11.39 7.30
C TYR A 127 -12.01 -10.62 7.20
N ASP A 128 -12.74 -10.50 8.32
CA ASP A 128 -14.05 -9.86 8.39
C ASP A 128 -13.97 -8.36 8.10
N TRP A 129 -14.99 -7.83 7.42
CA TRP A 129 -15.09 -6.40 7.10
C TRP A 129 -14.98 -5.51 8.34
N GLU A 130 -15.63 -5.89 9.43
CA GLU A 130 -15.68 -5.12 10.68
C GLU A 130 -14.31 -5.00 11.38
N ARG A 131 -13.36 -5.88 11.04
CA ARG A 131 -12.00 -5.88 11.61
C ARG A 131 -10.98 -5.28 10.65
N MET A 132 -11.40 -4.87 9.45
CA MET A 132 -10.52 -4.24 8.48
C MET A 132 -10.11 -2.84 8.97
N PRO A 133 -8.81 -2.50 8.95
CA PRO A 133 -8.38 -1.16 9.31
C PRO A 133 -9.00 -0.12 8.38
N ARG A 134 -9.34 1.03 8.94
CA ARG A 134 -9.96 2.13 8.19
C ARG A 134 -9.06 2.60 7.04
N TRP A 135 -9.68 3.00 5.94
CA TRP A 135 -8.99 3.34 4.67
C TRP A 135 -7.90 4.40 4.83
N TYR A 136 -8.12 5.42 5.67
CA TYR A 136 -7.14 6.48 5.90
C TYR A 136 -5.89 5.97 6.64
N PHE A 137 -6.06 4.96 7.50
CA PHE A 137 -4.95 4.34 8.21
C PHE A 137 -4.15 3.44 7.27
N LEU A 138 -4.83 2.74 6.36
CA LEU A 138 -4.19 2.02 5.25
C LEU A 138 -3.39 2.99 4.38
N LEU A 139 -3.99 4.11 3.95
CA LEU A 139 -3.30 5.13 3.16
C LEU A 139 -2.09 5.73 3.88
N ALA A 140 -2.20 6.03 5.16
CA ALA A 140 -1.08 6.56 5.95
C ALA A 140 0.07 5.55 6.03
N ARG A 141 -0.23 4.25 6.21
CA ARG A 141 0.77 3.18 6.18
C ARG A 141 1.41 3.04 4.80
N CYS A 142 0.61 3.01 3.73
CA CYS A 142 1.09 2.94 2.36
C CYS A 142 1.99 4.15 2.04
N PHE A 143 1.59 5.35 2.45
CA PHE A 143 2.38 6.57 2.27
C PHE A 143 3.71 6.50 3.05
N GLY A 144 3.67 6.06 4.31
CA GLY A 144 4.89 5.85 5.10
C GLY A 144 5.85 4.85 4.44
N CYS A 145 5.34 3.72 3.96
CA CYS A 145 6.14 2.74 3.21
C CYS A 145 6.72 3.34 1.92
N ALA A 146 5.92 4.08 1.15
CA ALA A 146 6.37 4.72 -0.08
C ALA A 146 7.49 5.75 0.16
N VAL A 147 7.38 6.54 1.24
CA VAL A 147 8.43 7.50 1.64
C VAL A 147 9.71 6.76 2.03
N ILE A 148 9.61 5.68 2.80
CA ILE A 148 10.79 4.88 3.19
C ILE A 148 11.44 4.23 1.98
N GLU A 149 10.65 3.66 1.06
CA GLU A 149 11.13 3.05 -0.18
C GLU A 149 11.89 4.09 -1.04
N ASP A 150 11.30 5.26 -1.27
CA ASP A 150 11.91 6.34 -2.05
C ASP A 150 13.18 6.90 -1.39
N THR A 151 13.14 7.08 -0.06
CA THR A 151 14.29 7.55 0.71
C THR A 151 15.43 6.53 0.66
N SER A 152 15.14 5.24 0.76
CA SER A 152 16.16 4.18 0.65
C SER A 152 16.82 4.18 -0.73
N ALA A 153 16.06 4.44 -1.80
CA ALA A 153 16.61 4.56 -3.15
C ALA A 153 17.55 5.76 -3.31
N LEU A 154 17.32 6.87 -2.59
CA LEU A 154 18.21 8.04 -2.57
C LEU A 154 19.54 7.80 -1.83
N PHE A 155 19.56 6.95 -0.79
CA PHE A 155 20.77 6.68 -0.01
C PHE A 155 21.70 5.63 -0.64
N TYR A 156 21.19 4.77 -1.54
CA TYR A 156 21.97 3.74 -2.23
C TYR A 156 22.34 4.09 -3.69
N ALA A 157 22.02 5.31 -4.16
CA ALA A 157 22.34 5.81 -5.50
C ALA A 157 23.53 6.78 -5.51
#